data_AF-A0A1W9TYY9-F1
#
_entry.id   AF-A0A1W9TYY9-F1
#
_cell.length_a   1.000
_cell.length_b   1.000
_cell.length_c   1.000
_cell.angle_alpha   90.00
_cell.angle_beta   90.00
_cell.angle_gamma   90.00
#
_symmetry.space_group_name_H-M   'P 1'
#
loop_
_entity.id
_entity.type
_entity.pdbx_description
1 polymer ?
#
loop_
_entity_poly.entity_id
_entity_poly.type
_entity_poly.pdbx_seq_one_letter_code
_entity_poly.pdbx_strand_id
1 'polypeptide(L)'
;MKTGAIVYVVGKENLAKNFDMEVALKNLEIDADRVEFVSPGSGHFDIMDAWWSLTARGMKRVVCMIAEIVNGSDLRLTGREIQLCE
;
A
#
# COMPACT_ATOMS: atom_id res chain seq x y z
N MET A 1 -13.50 15.65 -1.90
CA MET A 1 -12.17 15.67 -1.24
C MET A 1 -11.41 14.47 -1.79
N LYS A 2 -10.16 14.61 -2.23
CA LYS A 2 -9.43 13.48 -2.83
C LYS A 2 -8.72 12.65 -1.77
N THR A 3 -8.82 11.33 -1.87
CA THR A 3 -8.30 10.34 -0.93
C THR A 3 -7.10 9.62 -1.54
N GLY A 4 -5.99 9.60 -0.83
CA GLY A 4 -4.85 8.74 -1.10
C GLY A 4 -4.87 7.53 -0.17
N ALA A 5 -4.40 6.38 -0.66
CA ALA A 5 -4.16 5.19 0.14
C ALA A 5 -2.67 4.80 0.05
N ILE A 6 -2.12 4.34 1.16
CA ILE A 6 -0.82 3.66 1.21
C ILE A 6 -1.10 2.23 1.61
N VAL A 7 -0.68 1.25 0.83
CA VAL A 7 -0.75 -0.15 1.24
C VAL A 7 0.63 -0.57 1.74
N TYR A 8 0.71 -0.80 3.04
CA TYR A 8 1.90 -1.32 3.71
C TYR A 8 1.82 -2.83 3.80
N VAL A 9 2.66 -3.52 3.02
CA VAL A 9 2.68 -4.97 2.95
C VAL A 9 3.57 -5.53 4.07
N VAL A 10 3.04 -6.42 4.88
CA VAL A 10 3.76 -7.13 5.94
C VAL A 10 3.89 -8.63 5.60
N GLY A 11 5.01 -9.21 5.98
CA GLY A 11 5.30 -10.63 5.74
C GLY A 11 6.79 -10.87 5.57
N LYS A 12 7.29 -12.00 6.08
CA LYS A 12 8.69 -12.43 5.94
C LYS A 12 8.93 -13.33 4.73
N GLU A 13 7.89 -13.63 3.97
CA GLU A 13 8.09 -14.45 2.78
C GLU A 13 8.86 -13.65 1.76
N ASN A 14 9.98 -14.23 1.30
CA ASN A 14 10.65 -13.76 0.11
C ASN A 14 9.58 -13.73 -0.98
N LEU A 15 9.07 -12.54 -1.29
CA LEU A 15 8.22 -12.33 -2.46
C LEU A 15 8.86 -13.11 -3.58
N ALA A 16 8.14 -14.09 -4.12
CA ALA A 16 8.68 -14.93 -5.19
C ALA A 16 9.29 -14.00 -6.24
N LYS A 17 10.38 -14.41 -6.89
CA LYS A 17 11.06 -13.55 -7.91
C LYS A 17 10.11 -13.01 -8.99
N ASN A 18 8.93 -13.62 -9.13
CA ASN A 18 7.87 -13.28 -10.07
C ASN A 18 6.58 -12.78 -9.38
N PHE A 19 6.65 -12.30 -8.13
CA PHE A 19 5.49 -11.70 -7.46
C PHE A 19 5.13 -10.40 -8.17
N ASP A 20 4.05 -10.45 -8.95
CA ASP A 20 3.53 -9.29 -9.63
C ASP A 20 2.69 -8.47 -8.64
N MET A 21 3.35 -7.46 -8.06
CA MET A 21 2.73 -6.55 -7.12
C MET A 21 1.54 -5.82 -7.77
N GLU A 22 1.64 -5.40 -9.03
CA GLU A 22 0.53 -4.71 -9.71
C GLU A 22 -0.71 -5.59 -9.83
N VAL A 23 -0.54 -6.88 -10.14
CA VAL A 23 -1.65 -7.84 -10.22
C VAL A 23 -2.25 -8.10 -8.84
N ALA A 24 -1.42 -8.34 -7.82
CA ALA A 24 -1.91 -8.58 -6.46
C ALA A 24 -2.70 -7.38 -5.91
N LEU A 25 -2.34 -6.18 -6.33
CA LEU A 25 -2.98 -4.93 -5.92
C LEU A 25 -4.28 -4.63 -6.67
N LYS A 26 -4.41 -5.03 -7.94
CA LYS A 26 -5.68 -4.94 -8.67
C LYS A 26 -6.79 -5.78 -8.01
N ASN A 27 -6.40 -6.83 -7.29
CA ASN A 27 -7.34 -7.67 -6.55
C ASN A 27 -7.74 -7.07 -5.20
N LEU A 28 -7.07 -6.00 -4.74
CA LEU A 28 -7.47 -5.26 -3.55
C LEU A 28 -8.48 -4.19 -3.96
N GLU A 29 -9.73 -4.35 -3.49
CA GLU A 29 -10.76 -3.31 -3.62
C GLU A 29 -10.44 -2.14 -2.66
N ILE A 30 -9.66 -1.17 -3.14
CA ILE A 30 -9.27 0.02 -2.38
C ILE A 30 -10.03 1.24 -2.90
N ASP A 31 -10.84 1.84 -2.04
CA ASP A 31 -11.56 3.08 -2.34
C ASP A 31 -10.67 4.32 -2.14
N ALA A 32 -9.84 4.63 -3.13
CA ALA A 32 -8.99 5.81 -3.14
C ALA A 32 -8.75 6.34 -4.57
N ASP A 33 -8.55 7.66 -4.69
CA ASP A 33 -8.19 8.31 -5.97
C ASP A 33 -6.77 7.94 -6.42
N ARG A 34 -5.86 7.70 -5.47
CA ARG A 34 -4.49 7.26 -5.72
C ARG A 34 -4.02 6.30 -4.65
N VAL A 35 -3.22 5.30 -5.06
CA VAL A 35 -2.64 4.33 -4.16
C VAL A 35 -1.13 4.30 -4.35
N GLU A 36 -0.39 4.30 -3.24
CA GLU A 36 1.06 4.05 -3.19
C GLU A 36 1.33 2.76 -2.40
N PHE A 37 2.47 2.12 -2.68
CA PHE A 37 2.78 0.79 -2.16
C PHE A 37 4.13 0.77 -1.45
N VAL A 38 4.15 0.21 -0.24
CA VAL A 38 5.35 0.09 0.56
C VAL A 38 5.48 -1.36 1.03
N SER A 39 6.60 -1.98 0.70
CA SER A 39 6.93 -3.36 1.07
C SER A 39 8.34 -3.43 1.65
N PRO A 40 8.71 -4.50 2.40
CA PRO A 40 10.07 -4.71 2.87
C PRO A 40 11.11 -4.77 1.72
N GLY A 41 10.66 -5.06 0.50
CA GLY A 41 11.50 -5.10 -0.70
C GLY A 41 11.57 -3.78 -1.48
N SER A 42 10.86 -2.72 -1.06
CA SER A 42 10.77 -1.43 -1.77
C SER A 42 12.07 -0.60 -1.74
N GLY A 43 13.17 -1.15 -1.23
CA GLY A 43 14.46 -0.49 -1.14
C GLY A 43 14.42 0.69 -0.17
N HIS A 44 14.64 1.90 -0.68
CA HIS A 44 14.62 3.13 0.12
C HIS A 44 13.25 3.81 0.20
N PHE A 45 12.26 3.34 -0.57
CA PHE A 45 10.94 3.96 -0.60
C PHE A 45 10.10 3.47 0.59
N ASP A 46 9.79 4.38 1.51
CA ASP A 46 9.06 4.08 2.74
C ASP A 46 7.69 4.77 2.84
N ILE A 47 7.04 4.63 4.00
CA ILE A 47 5.72 5.23 4.27
C ILE A 47 5.76 6.76 4.18
N MET A 48 6.86 7.40 4.59
CA MET A 48 7.00 8.85 4.54
C MET A 48 7.15 9.34 3.11
N ASP A 49 7.89 8.62 2.27
CA ASP A 49 7.99 8.92 0.83
C ASP A 49 6.64 8.78 0.12
N ALA A 50 5.91 7.70 0.41
CA ALA A 50 4.57 7.46 -0.12
C ALA A 50 3.58 8.55 0.32
N TRP A 51 3.59 8.92 1.60
CA TRP A 51 2.77 9.99 2.14
C TRP A 51 3.10 11.33 1.49
N TRP A 52 4.38 11.66 1.32
CA TRP A 52 4.82 12.86 0.63
C TRP A 52 4.37 12.88 -0.84
N SER A 53 4.51 11.77 -1.58
CA SER A 53 4.03 11.64 -2.96
C SER A 53 2.53 11.94 -3.07
N LEU A 54 1.72 11.35 -2.19
CA LEU A 54 0.26 11.54 -2.22
C LEU A 54 -0.15 12.98 -1.91
N THR A 55 0.43 13.57 -0.86
CA THR A 55 0.12 14.94 -0.43
C THR A 55 0.60 15.97 -1.45
N ALA A 56 1.81 15.83 -2.00
CA ALA A 56 2.33 16.67 -3.08
C ALA A 56 1.46 16.63 -4.35
N ARG A 57 0.74 15.52 -4.56
CA ARG A 57 -0.21 15.36 -5.68
C ARG A 57 -1.66 15.71 -5.34
N GLY A 58 -1.90 16.36 -4.20
CA GLY A 58 -3.18 16.95 -3.82
C GLY A 58 -4.17 16.01 -3.13
N MET A 59 -3.73 14.86 -2.63
CA MET A 59 -4.53 14.03 -1.74
C MET A 59 -4.59 14.70 -0.36
N LYS A 60 -5.82 14.97 0.12
CA LYS A 60 -6.03 15.66 1.40
C LYS A 60 -6.20 14.66 2.54
N ARG A 61 -7.03 13.64 2.30
CA ARG A 61 -7.15 12.50 3.18
C ARG A 61 -6.17 11.42 2.74
N VAL A 62 -5.30 10.96 3.63
CA VAL A 62 -4.40 9.82 3.35
C VAL A 62 -4.61 8.74 4.41
N VAL A 63 -4.90 7.52 3.97
CA VAL A 63 -5.08 6.34 4.83
C VAL A 63 -3.97 5.34 4.53
N CYS A 64 -3.31 4.83 5.56
CA CYS A 64 -2.38 3.72 5.47
C CYS A 64 -3.09 2.43 5.87
N MET A 65 -3.17 1.47 4.96
CA MET A 65 -3.80 0.17 5.15
C MET A 65 -2.72 -0.90 5.25
N ILE A 66 -2.88 -1.85 6.17
CA ILE A 66 -1.93 -2.97 6.31
C ILE A 66 -2.45 -4.17 5.52
N ALA A 67 -1.64 -4.66 4.59
CA ALA A 67 -1.89 -5.90 3.85
C ALA A 67 -0.87 -6.97 4.23
N GLU A 68 -1.27 -8.23 4.25
CA GLU A 68 -0.37 -9.36 4.44
C GLU A 68 -0.30 -10.24 3.19
N ILE A 69 0.86 -10.85 2.97
CA ILE A 69 1.03 -11.85 1.91
C ILE A 69 0.35 -13.15 2.38
N VAL A 70 -0.57 -13.65 1.57
CA VAL A 70 -1.23 -14.94 1.77
C VAL A 70 -0.95 -15.87 0.60
N ASN A 71 -0.87 -17.17 0.86
CA ASN A 71 -0.65 -18.22 -0.15
C ASN A 71 0.60 -18.01 -1.05
N GLY A 72 1.60 -17.24 -0.60
CA GLY A 72 2.85 -17.00 -1.33
C GLY A 72 2.76 -16.04 -2.53
N SER A 73 1.55 -15.61 -2.93
CA SER A 73 1.35 -14.75 -4.11
C SER A 73 0.19 -13.77 -4.04
N ASP A 74 -0.66 -13.84 -3.02
CA ASP A 74 -1.82 -12.97 -2.88
C ASP A 74 -1.63 -11.95 -1.77
N LEU A 75 -2.35 -10.83 -1.86
CA LEU A 75 -2.42 -9.84 -0.79
C LEU A 75 -3.81 -9.86 -0.17
N ARG A 76 -3.84 -9.80 1.16
CA ARG A 76 -5.07 -9.65 1.93
C ARG A 76 -4.97 -8.42 2.81
N LEU A 77 -5.95 -7.50 2.70
CA LEU A 77 -6.09 -6.42 3.67
C LEU A 77 -6.43 -7.00 5.05
N THR A 78 -5.72 -6.54 6.06
CA THR A 78 -5.92 -6.99 7.45
C THR A 78 -7.10 -6.29 8.14
N GLY A 79 -7.70 -5.28 7.48
CA GLY A 79 -8.68 -4.38 8.06
C GLY A 79 -8.10 -3.37 9.06
N ARG A 80 -6.77 -3.35 9.24
CA ARG A 80 -6.08 -2.36 10.09
C ARG A 80 -5.68 -1.17 9.24
N GLU A 81 -6.20 -0.01 9.63
CA GLU A 81 -6.00 1.24 8.92
C GLU A 81 -5.60 2.35 9.89
N ILE A 82 -4.73 3.25 9.44
CA ILE A 82 -4.31 4.45 10.17
C ILE A 82 -4.50 5.64 9.23
N GLN A 83 -5.28 6.63 9.66
CA GLN A 83 -5.37 7.89 8.93
C GLN A 83 -4.17 8.77 9.26
N LEU A 84 -3.43 9.19 8.23
CA LEU A 84 -2.20 9.97 8.37
C LEU A 84 -2.46 11.48 8.28
N CYS A 85 -3.50 11.89 7.56
CA CYS A 85 -3.95 13.29 7.49
C CYS A 85 -5.42 13.40 7.04
N GLU A 86 -6.04 14.56 7.32
CA GLU A 86 -7.42 14.94 6.96
C GLU A 86 -7.51 15.73 5.64
#